data_AF-A0A6A5RM64-F1
#
_entry.id   AF-A0A6A5RM64-F1
#
_cell.length_a   1.000
_cell.length_b   1.000
_cell.length_c   1.000
_cell.angle_alpha   90.00
_cell.angle_beta   90.00
_cell.angle_gamma   90.00
#
_symmetry.space_group_name_H-M   'P 1'
#
loop_
_entity.id
_entity.type
_entity.pdbx_description
1 polymer ?
#
loop_
_entity_poly.entity_id
_entity_poly.type
_entity_poly.pdbx_seq_one_letter_code
_entity_poly.pdbx_strand_id
1 'polypeptide(L)'
;MKFELFTSLALAALAIASPVEPLEKRAITCLKVGATATATWVNSAGLTCLWTGTVGSNFGTNSVNGGDYSCNGRCGAGCSGSAVGNAYTQDCFSHDVCSWFNNASGGASDANCGAAFNAAVDDTLLGTANGCGQTNPSNSASVPSTSPKCS
;
A
#
# COMPACT_ATOMS: atom_id res chain seq x y z
N MET A 1 57.96 29.75 30.40
CA MET A 1 56.61 30.21 30.01
C MET A 1 56.54 30.09 28.50
N LYS A 2 55.75 29.13 27.99
CA LYS A 2 55.75 28.71 26.58
C LYS A 2 54.40 29.08 25.98
N PHE A 3 54.42 30.01 25.02
CA PHE A 3 53.27 30.39 24.20
C PHE A 3 53.06 29.29 23.16
N GLU A 4 51.89 28.66 23.15
CA GLU A 4 51.49 27.72 22.10
C GLU A 4 50.28 28.31 21.35
N LEU A 5 50.44 28.33 20.03
CA LEU A 5 49.57 28.90 19.01
C LEU A 5 48.21 28.18 18.96
N PHE A 6 47.13 28.97 18.86
CA PHE A 6 45.82 28.50 18.43
C PHE A 6 45.78 28.41 16.90
N THR A 7 45.60 27.21 16.33
CA THR A 7 45.18 27.08 14.93
C THR A 7 44.34 25.83 14.68
N SER A 8 43.20 26.06 14.03
CA SER A 8 42.49 25.15 13.12
C SER A 8 41.62 24.03 13.71
N LEU A 9 40.29 24.13 13.50
CA LEU A 9 39.60 23.35 12.46
C LEU A 9 38.14 23.84 12.32
N ALA A 10 37.84 24.61 11.27
CA ALA A 10 36.46 24.89 10.90
C ALA A 10 35.90 23.66 10.17
N LEU A 11 35.07 22.89 10.87
CA LEU A 11 34.37 21.74 10.30
C LEU A 11 33.17 22.25 9.50
N ALA A 12 33.34 22.43 8.19
CA ALA A 12 32.24 22.72 7.28
C ALA A 12 31.38 21.45 7.13
N ALA A 13 30.23 21.42 7.81
CA ALA A 13 29.23 20.38 7.62
C ALA A 13 28.60 20.55 6.22
N LEU A 14 28.99 19.70 5.26
CA LEU A 14 28.23 19.50 4.03
C LEU A 14 26.97 18.72 4.39
N ALA A 15 25.87 19.45 4.62
CA ALA A 15 24.53 18.87 4.59
C ALA A 15 24.25 18.43 3.15
N ILE A 16 24.47 17.15 2.85
CA ILE A 16 23.88 16.49 1.69
C ILE A 16 22.39 16.39 1.97
N ALA A 17 21.64 17.41 1.56
CA ALA A 17 20.20 17.32 1.45
C ALA A 17 19.90 16.28 0.37
N SER A 18 19.58 15.05 0.77
CA SER A 18 18.90 14.11 -0.11
C SER A 18 17.63 14.81 -0.63
N PRO A 19 17.29 14.68 -1.93
CA PRO A 19 15.97 15.10 -2.37
C PRO A 19 14.96 14.25 -1.62
N VAL A 20 14.29 14.87 -0.65
CA VAL A 20 13.02 14.38 -0.15
C VAL A 20 12.08 14.65 -1.32
N GLU A 21 11.89 13.64 -2.17
CA GLU A 21 10.80 13.67 -3.15
C GLU A 21 9.55 14.08 -2.36
N PRO A 22 8.88 15.19 -2.70
CA PRO A 22 7.62 15.50 -2.09
C PRO A 22 6.77 14.25 -2.23
N LEU A 23 6.12 13.82 -1.15
CA LEU A 23 5.04 12.87 -1.22
C LEU A 23 3.97 13.54 -2.09
N GLU A 24 4.10 13.43 -3.41
CA GLU A 24 3.13 13.91 -4.37
C GLU A 24 1.91 13.06 -4.10
N LYS A 25 1.04 13.63 -3.26
CA LYS A 25 -0.17 13.00 -2.76
C LYS A 25 -0.92 12.50 -3.98
N ARG A 26 -0.84 11.19 -4.23
CA ARG A 26 -1.44 10.61 -5.42
C ARG A 26 -2.92 10.90 -5.33
N ALA A 27 -3.48 11.42 -6.43
CA ALA A 27 -4.90 11.63 -6.49
C ALA A 27 -5.61 10.29 -6.27
N ILE A 28 -6.65 10.28 -5.43
CA ILE A 28 -7.49 9.12 -5.20
C ILE A 28 -8.00 8.62 -6.54
N THR A 29 -7.60 7.41 -6.92
CA THR A 29 -7.96 6.80 -8.19
C THR A 29 -9.03 5.76 -7.95
N CYS A 30 -10.28 6.08 -8.27
CA CYS A 30 -11.38 5.14 -8.14
C CYS A 30 -11.21 3.96 -9.11
N LEU A 31 -11.40 2.75 -8.60
CA LEU A 31 -11.49 1.53 -9.40
C LEU A 31 -12.93 1.04 -9.45
N LYS A 32 -13.32 0.36 -10.52
CA LYS A 32 -14.67 -0.20 -10.67
C LYS A 32 -14.69 -1.69 -10.32
N VAL A 33 -15.63 -2.12 -9.49
CA VAL A 33 -15.84 -3.54 -9.18
C VAL A 33 -16.05 -4.34 -10.47
N GLY A 34 -15.36 -5.47 -10.60
CA GLY A 34 -15.38 -6.33 -11.79
C GLY A 34 -14.41 -5.90 -12.90
N ALA A 35 -13.80 -4.71 -12.82
CA ALA A 35 -12.76 -4.30 -13.75
C ALA A 35 -11.43 -5.00 -13.44
N THR A 36 -10.58 -5.13 -14.46
CA THR A 36 -9.18 -5.54 -14.29
C THR A 36 -8.36 -4.34 -13.82
N ALA A 37 -7.54 -4.53 -12.79
CA ALA A 37 -6.58 -3.55 -12.30
C ALA A 37 -5.22 -4.21 -12.05
N THR A 38 -4.17 -3.41 -12.06
CA THR A 38 -2.81 -3.86 -11.72
C THR A 38 -2.43 -3.26 -10.37
N ALA A 39 -2.21 -4.14 -9.39
CA ALA A 39 -1.59 -3.80 -8.12
C ALA A 39 -0.10 -3.58 -8.33
N THR A 40 0.43 -2.51 -7.74
CA THR A 40 1.85 -2.17 -7.77
C THR A 40 2.32 -1.84 -6.36
N TRP A 41 3.43 -2.44 -5.91
CA TRP A 41 4.07 -2.09 -4.65
C TRP A 41 5.58 -2.28 -4.72
N VAL A 42 6.31 -1.66 -3.80
CA VAL A 42 7.75 -1.91 -3.60
C VAL A 42 7.90 -2.81 -2.39
N ASN A 43 8.56 -3.94 -2.55
CA ASN A 43 8.77 -4.90 -1.46
C ASN A 43 9.98 -4.54 -0.58
N SER A 44 10.22 -5.33 0.47
CA SER A 44 11.35 -5.14 1.39
C SER A 44 12.75 -5.24 0.74
N ALA A 45 12.85 -5.86 -0.43
CA ALA A 45 14.09 -5.93 -1.21
C ALA A 45 14.29 -4.72 -2.15
N GLY A 46 13.36 -3.76 -2.15
CA GLY A 46 13.39 -2.59 -3.03
C GLY A 46 12.96 -2.88 -4.47
N LEU A 47 12.41 -4.07 -4.75
CA LEU A 47 11.93 -4.43 -6.10
C LEU A 47 10.50 -3.93 -6.29
N THR A 48 10.18 -3.53 -7.51
CA THR A 48 8.80 -3.19 -7.88
C THR A 48 8.06 -4.46 -8.26
N CYS A 49 7.03 -4.79 -7.50
CA CYS A 49 6.17 -5.93 -7.71
C CYS A 49 4.86 -5.52 -8.37
N LEU A 50 4.44 -6.32 -9.36
CA LEU A 50 3.22 -6.14 -10.12
C LEU A 50 2.36 -7.41 -10.09
N TRP A 51 1.05 -7.24 -9.92
CA TRP A 51 0.08 -8.31 -10.10
C TRP A 51 -1.22 -7.76 -10.68
N THR A 52 -1.79 -8.45 -11.66
CA THR A 52 -3.03 -8.04 -12.32
C THR A 52 -4.16 -8.99 -11.98
N GLY A 53 -5.31 -8.44 -11.63
CA GLY A 53 -6.51 -9.21 -11.37
C GLY A 53 -7.77 -8.36 -11.31
N THR A 54 -8.85 -8.93 -10.80
CA THR A 54 -10.17 -8.30 -10.81
C THR A 54 -10.46 -7.56 -9.50
N VAL A 55 -10.90 -6.32 -9.61
CA VAL A 55 -11.34 -5.49 -8.47
C VAL A 55 -12.62 -6.10 -7.87
N GLY A 56 -12.67 -6.20 -6.55
CA GLY A 56 -13.74 -6.87 -5.81
C GLY A 56 -13.61 -8.40 -5.77
N SER A 57 -12.48 -8.97 -6.20
CA SER A 57 -12.23 -10.41 -6.03
C SER A 57 -12.30 -10.83 -4.56
N ASN A 58 -12.69 -12.08 -4.32
CA ASN A 58 -12.72 -12.65 -2.98
C ASN A 58 -11.63 -13.73 -2.85
N PHE A 59 -10.51 -13.42 -2.20
CA PHE A 59 -9.45 -14.41 -1.95
C PHE A 59 -9.71 -15.24 -0.69
N GLY A 60 -10.68 -14.82 0.13
CA GLY A 60 -11.04 -15.43 1.40
C GLY A 60 -10.11 -14.98 2.54
N THR A 61 -10.08 -15.79 3.61
CA THR A 61 -9.22 -15.56 4.76
C THR A 61 -7.84 -16.15 4.52
N ASN A 62 -6.80 -15.36 4.71
CA ASN A 62 -5.43 -15.83 4.61
C ASN A 62 -5.11 -16.73 5.82
N SER A 63 -4.58 -17.93 5.57
CA SER A 63 -4.35 -18.95 6.59
C SER A 63 -3.15 -18.66 7.52
N VAL A 64 -2.28 -17.73 7.15
CA VAL A 64 -1.06 -17.39 7.90
C VAL A 64 -1.30 -16.23 8.85
N ASN A 65 -1.89 -15.13 8.36
CA ASN A 65 -2.10 -13.91 9.15
C ASN A 65 -3.56 -13.71 9.60
N GLY A 66 -4.50 -14.54 9.14
CA GLY A 66 -5.92 -14.45 9.48
C GLY A 66 -6.67 -13.26 8.85
N GLY A 67 -6.03 -12.49 7.98
CA GLY A 67 -6.65 -11.34 7.31
C GLY A 67 -7.78 -11.76 6.37
N ASP A 68 -8.83 -10.94 6.30
CA ASP A 68 -9.94 -11.11 5.34
C ASP A 68 -9.63 -10.32 4.06
N TYR A 69 -9.40 -11.05 2.97
CA TYR A 69 -9.11 -10.53 1.64
C TYR A 69 -10.28 -10.76 0.68
N SER A 70 -11.51 -10.69 1.21
CA SER A 70 -12.71 -10.51 0.42
C SER A 70 -12.81 -9.06 -0.09
N CYS A 71 -13.43 -8.83 -1.25
CA CYS A 71 -13.60 -7.49 -1.83
C CYS A 71 -12.29 -6.72 -2.13
N ASN A 72 -11.25 -7.39 -2.65
CA ASN A 72 -9.96 -6.76 -2.96
C ASN A 72 -10.10 -5.43 -3.70
N GLY A 73 -9.45 -4.39 -3.19
CA GLY A 73 -9.55 -3.03 -3.70
C GLY A 73 -10.53 -2.15 -2.96
N ARG A 74 -11.38 -2.73 -2.10
CA ARG A 74 -12.18 -1.98 -1.14
C ARG A 74 -11.27 -1.48 -0.02
N CYS A 75 -11.31 -0.19 0.25
CA CYS A 75 -10.60 0.36 1.39
C CYS A 75 -11.23 -0.10 2.70
N GLY A 76 -10.45 -0.85 3.50
CA GLY A 76 -10.87 -1.44 4.76
C GLY A 76 -10.62 -2.94 4.81
N ALA A 77 -11.10 -3.60 5.87
CA ALA A 77 -10.93 -5.04 6.02
C ALA A 77 -12.07 -5.79 5.29
N GLY A 78 -11.73 -6.61 4.29
CA GLY A 78 -12.68 -7.50 3.64
C GLY A 78 -13.93 -6.83 3.05
N CYS A 79 -14.96 -7.62 2.74
CA CYS A 79 -16.28 -7.13 2.36
C CYS A 79 -17.12 -6.68 3.56
N SER A 80 -16.85 -7.19 4.76
CA SER A 80 -17.71 -7.02 5.95
C SER A 80 -17.03 -6.33 7.13
N GLY A 81 -15.72 -6.13 7.06
CA GLY A 81 -14.96 -5.45 8.10
C GLY A 81 -15.01 -3.94 7.99
N SER A 82 -14.37 -3.32 9.00
CA SER A 82 -14.33 -1.87 9.21
C SER A 82 -13.87 -1.10 7.98
N ALA A 83 -14.64 -0.08 7.60
CA ALA A 83 -14.32 0.84 6.51
C ALA A 83 -15.15 2.13 6.62
N VAL A 84 -14.68 3.20 5.96
CA VAL A 84 -15.47 4.42 5.73
C VAL A 84 -16.22 4.28 4.40
N GLY A 85 -17.27 3.46 4.42
CA GLY A 85 -18.03 3.07 3.22
C GLY A 85 -17.31 2.03 2.36
N ASN A 86 -17.83 1.78 1.17
CA ASN A 86 -17.32 0.77 0.24
C ASN A 86 -16.59 1.47 -0.93
N ALA A 87 -15.55 2.23 -0.61
CA ALA A 87 -14.72 2.88 -1.61
C ALA A 87 -13.77 1.87 -2.24
N TYR A 88 -13.79 1.76 -3.57
CA TYR A 88 -12.83 0.94 -4.30
C TYR A 88 -11.80 1.82 -5.00
N THR A 89 -10.52 1.65 -4.66
CA THR A 89 -9.46 2.53 -5.14
C THR A 89 -8.19 1.78 -5.50
N GLN A 90 -7.31 2.44 -6.25
CA GLN A 90 -6.07 1.85 -6.72
C GLN A 90 -5.09 1.52 -5.59
N ASP A 91 -4.95 2.38 -4.58
CA ASP A 91 -3.98 2.13 -3.51
C ASP A 91 -4.49 1.08 -2.53
N CYS A 92 -5.78 1.06 -2.23
CA CYS A 92 -6.40 -0.03 -1.48
C CYS A 92 -6.27 -1.37 -2.22
N PHE A 93 -6.42 -1.40 -3.55
CA PHE A 93 -6.21 -2.62 -4.34
C PHE A 93 -4.76 -3.09 -4.32
N SER A 94 -3.81 -2.17 -4.47
CA SER A 94 -2.39 -2.49 -4.37
C SER A 94 -2.02 -3.02 -2.98
N HIS A 95 -2.55 -2.40 -1.92
CA HIS A 95 -2.31 -2.82 -0.54
C HIS A 95 -2.88 -4.22 -0.26
N ASP A 96 -4.14 -4.50 -0.61
CA ASP A 96 -4.77 -5.80 -0.37
C ASP A 96 -4.00 -6.93 -1.05
N VAL A 97 -3.63 -6.72 -2.32
CA VAL A 97 -2.87 -7.69 -3.10
C VAL A 97 -1.46 -7.89 -2.53
N CYS A 98 -0.75 -6.80 -2.20
CA CYS A 98 0.54 -6.90 -1.53
C CYS A 98 0.43 -7.73 -0.25
N SER A 99 -0.56 -7.37 0.58
CA SER A 99 -0.76 -7.92 1.90
C SER A 99 -1.10 -9.41 1.84
N TRP A 100 -1.92 -9.83 0.87
CA TRP A 100 -2.21 -11.24 0.62
C TRP A 100 -0.94 -12.04 0.30
N PHE A 101 -0.17 -11.61 -0.70
CA PHE A 101 0.99 -12.38 -1.18
C PHE A 101 2.18 -12.37 -0.23
N ASN A 102 2.27 -11.38 0.66
CA ASN A 102 3.37 -11.25 1.62
C ASN A 102 2.98 -11.64 3.05
N ASN A 103 1.74 -12.10 3.27
CA ASN A 103 1.18 -12.35 4.61
C ASN A 103 1.38 -11.14 5.54
N ALA A 104 1.18 -9.93 5.01
CA ALA A 104 1.58 -8.72 5.70
C ALA A 104 0.84 -8.52 7.03
N SER A 105 1.49 -7.87 7.97
CA SER A 105 0.93 -7.53 9.29
C SER A 105 1.61 -6.29 9.86
N GLY A 106 0.94 -5.58 10.77
CA GLY A 106 1.48 -4.36 11.38
C GLY A 106 1.30 -3.08 10.55
N GLY A 107 0.49 -3.14 9.48
CA GLY A 107 0.09 -1.97 8.69
C GLY A 107 1.29 -1.22 8.11
N ALA A 108 1.41 0.07 8.42
CA ALA A 108 2.49 0.95 7.95
C ALA A 108 3.91 0.45 8.28
N SER A 109 4.06 -0.38 9.31
CA SER A 109 5.36 -0.94 9.72
C SER A 109 5.71 -2.25 9.02
N ASP A 110 4.83 -2.79 8.18
CA ASP A 110 5.12 -4.00 7.42
C ASP A 110 6.26 -3.74 6.41
N ALA A 111 7.28 -4.61 6.41
CA ALA A 111 8.45 -4.41 5.57
C ALA A 111 8.18 -4.52 4.06
N ASN A 112 7.16 -5.28 3.65
CA ASN A 112 6.81 -5.48 2.24
C ASN A 112 5.67 -4.57 1.78
N CYS A 113 4.71 -4.29 2.66
CA CYS A 113 3.45 -3.64 2.30
C CYS A 113 3.19 -2.34 3.06
N GLY A 114 4.06 -1.92 3.97
CA GLY A 114 3.86 -0.71 4.76
C GLY A 114 3.79 0.57 3.92
N ALA A 115 4.56 0.63 2.82
CA ALA A 115 4.46 1.72 1.86
C ALA A 115 3.09 1.74 1.15
N ALA A 116 2.59 0.58 0.71
CA ALA A 116 1.27 0.47 0.11
C ALA A 116 0.14 0.77 1.10
N PHE A 117 0.30 0.35 2.37
CA PHE A 117 -0.62 0.69 3.45
C PHE A 117 -0.70 2.21 3.64
N ASN A 118 0.45 2.89 3.72
CA ASN A 118 0.52 4.35 3.88
C ASN A 118 -0.11 5.08 2.69
N ALA A 119 0.11 4.59 1.46
CA ALA A 119 -0.53 5.13 0.26
C ALA A 119 -2.07 4.98 0.31
N ALA A 120 -2.59 3.88 0.88
CA ALA A 120 -4.03 3.64 0.99
C ALA A 120 -4.72 4.41 2.13
N VAL A 121 -3.99 5.15 2.98
CA VAL A 121 -4.58 5.81 4.17
C VAL A 121 -5.56 6.90 3.77
N ASP A 122 -5.21 7.78 2.84
CA ASP A 122 -6.13 8.84 2.41
C ASP A 122 -7.26 8.31 1.54
N ASP A 123 -7.02 7.27 0.74
CA ASP A 123 -8.07 6.50 0.05
C ASP A 123 -9.10 5.94 1.04
N THR A 124 -8.65 5.40 2.18
CA THR A 124 -9.53 4.88 3.23
C THR A 124 -10.38 5.97 3.87
N LEU A 125 -9.82 7.16 4.07
CA LEU A 125 -10.52 8.27 4.73
C LEU A 125 -11.43 9.05 3.78
N LEU A 126 -11.04 9.17 2.52
CA LEU A 126 -11.63 10.12 1.58
C LEU A 126 -12.16 9.47 0.30
N GLY A 127 -11.93 8.17 0.05
CA GLY A 127 -12.36 7.50 -1.17
C GLY A 127 -13.87 7.57 -1.42
N THR A 128 -14.68 7.39 -0.37
CA THR A 128 -16.13 7.52 -0.48
C THR A 128 -16.54 8.96 -0.78
N ALA A 129 -15.89 9.95 -0.13
CA ALA A 129 -16.15 11.37 -0.39
C ALA A 129 -15.73 11.80 -1.81
N ASN A 130 -14.76 11.11 -2.41
CA ASN A 130 -14.33 11.29 -3.79
C ASN A 130 -15.16 10.47 -4.80
N GLY A 131 -16.26 9.85 -4.36
CA GLY A 131 -17.20 9.17 -5.26
C GLY A 131 -16.78 7.75 -5.66
N CYS A 132 -15.78 7.15 -5.01
CA CYS A 132 -15.36 5.78 -5.30
C CYS A 132 -16.28 4.70 -4.69
N GLY A 133 -17.34 5.11 -4.00
CA GLY A 133 -18.27 4.22 -3.31
C GLY A 133 -19.06 3.31 -4.26
N GLN A 134 -19.07 2.00 -3.99
CA GLN A 134 -19.76 0.99 -4.79
C GLN A 134 -20.41 -0.09 -3.92
N THR A 135 -21.29 -0.89 -4.52
CA THR A 135 -21.84 -2.09 -3.87
C THR A 135 -20.81 -3.21 -3.89
N ASN A 136 -20.60 -3.85 -2.74
CA ASN A 136 -19.70 -5.01 -2.64
C ASN A 136 -20.26 -6.19 -3.46
N PRO A 137 -19.41 -6.89 -4.24
CA PRO A 137 -19.84 -8.08 -4.96
C PRO A 137 -20.04 -9.26 -4.00
N SER A 138 -20.86 -10.23 -4.40
CA SER A 138 -21.10 -11.49 -3.67
C SER A 138 -20.40 -12.66 -4.35
N ASN A 139 -19.06 -12.61 -4.40
CA ASN A 139 -18.23 -13.62 -5.05
C ASN A 139 -17.89 -14.76 -4.06
N SER A 140 -17.93 -16.01 -4.53
CA SER A 140 -17.33 -17.13 -3.79
C SER A 140 -15.82 -16.92 -3.62
N ALA A 141 -15.26 -17.40 -2.51
CA ALA A 141 -13.82 -17.32 -2.27
C ALA A 141 -13.04 -18.16 -3.30
N SER A 142 -12.02 -17.56 -3.91
CA SER A 142 -11.11 -18.16 -4.86
C SER A 142 -9.75 -17.51 -4.74
N VAL A 143 -8.77 -18.28 -4.29
CA VAL A 143 -7.36 -17.85 -4.18
C VAL A 143 -6.78 -17.59 -5.58
N PRO A 144 -5.93 -16.55 -5.76
CA PRO A 144 -5.22 -16.32 -7.01
C PRO A 144 -4.39 -17.54 -7.46
N SER A 145 -4.48 -17.89 -8.74
CA SER A 145 -3.66 -18.95 -9.35
C SER A 145 -2.32 -18.44 -9.91
N THR A 146 -2.13 -17.12 -9.96
CA THR A 146 -0.92 -16.47 -10.45
C THR A 146 -0.18 -15.76 -9.32
N SER A 147 1.13 -15.63 -9.46
CA SER A 147 1.99 -14.92 -8.51
C SER A 147 2.43 -13.56 -9.06
N PRO A 148 2.76 -12.60 -8.18
CA PRO A 148 3.31 -11.30 -8.58
C PRO A 148 4.66 -11.46 -9.29
N LYS A 149 4.98 -10.51 -10.18
CA LYS A 149 6.32 -10.39 -10.77
C LYS A 149 7.03 -9.19 -10.17
N CYS A 150 8.23 -9.42 -9.63
CA CYS A 150 9.05 -8.37 -9.02
C CYS A 150 10.36 -8.23 -9.80
N SER A 151 10.74 -6.98 -10.09
CA SER A 151 11.98 -6.63 -10.81
C SER A 151 12.56 -5.32 -10.32
#